data_AF-A0A3B9EQS2-F1
#
_entry.id   AF-A0A3B9EQS2-F1
#
_cell.length_a   1.000
_cell.length_b   1.000
_cell.length_c   1.000
_cell.angle_alpha   90.00
_cell.angle_beta   90.00
_cell.angle_gamma   90.00
#
_symmetry.space_group_name_H-M   'P 1'
#
loop_
_entity.id
_entity.type
_entity.pdbx_description
1 polymer ?
#
loop_
_entity_poly.entity_id
_entity_poly.type
_entity_poly.pdbx_seq_one_letter_code
_entity_poly.pdbx_strand_id
1 'polypeptide(L)'
;MTQDAPPPDLVADRDCGGCVECCRVLQINDEEIQKPSGKLCPENSGRGCGIYDRRPGVCRGWFCGWRKLDYLPEDARPDRSGVIVNTNREDDARNCFERHYVIVRGTRSGEDFRGPAAQAVIGALTQRSGLPVWLGFEDSKTLVHPREEIAHLVLNGHPPPAPLAREVAEWRERLGSM
;
A
#
# COMPACT_ATOMS: atom_id res chain seq x y z
N MET A 1 -8.09 -26.17 11.75
CA MET A 1 -8.76 -24.91 12.12
C MET A 1 -8.17 -24.44 13.43
N THR A 2 -6.94 -23.92 13.40
CA THR A 2 -6.31 -23.26 14.53
C THR A 2 -6.54 -21.76 14.31
N GLN A 3 -7.45 -21.21 15.12
CA GLN A 3 -7.76 -19.78 15.13
C GLN A 3 -6.61 -19.07 15.84
N ASP A 4 -5.61 -18.61 15.09
CA ASP A 4 -4.91 -17.40 15.49
C ASP A 4 -5.92 -16.28 15.30
N ALA A 5 -6.34 -15.65 16.40
CA ALA A 5 -7.14 -14.43 16.32
C ALA A 5 -6.36 -13.44 15.44
N PRO A 6 -7.01 -12.80 14.44
CA PRO A 6 -6.34 -11.78 13.67
C PRO A 6 -5.79 -10.70 14.62
N PRO A 7 -4.63 -10.08 14.33
CA PRO A 7 -4.18 -8.90 15.04
C PRO A 7 -5.34 -7.90 15.18
N PRO A 8 -5.43 -7.14 16.29
CA PRO A 8 -6.58 -6.29 16.61
C PRO A 8 -6.91 -5.23 15.54
N ASP A 9 -5.98 -4.98 14.62
CA ASP A 9 -6.09 -3.98 13.55
C ASP A 9 -6.54 -4.56 12.19
N LEU A 10 -7.05 -5.80 12.15
CA LEU A 10 -7.63 -6.36 10.93
C LEU A 10 -9.14 -6.18 10.89
N VAL A 11 -9.64 -5.89 9.69
CA VAL A 11 -11.07 -5.81 9.40
C VAL A 11 -11.70 -7.19 9.60
N ALA A 12 -12.75 -7.25 10.43
CA ALA A 12 -13.52 -8.46 10.68
C ALA A 12 -14.07 -9.06 9.38
N ASP A 13 -14.22 -10.38 9.35
CA ASP A 13 -14.80 -11.17 8.25
C ASP A 13 -14.09 -11.10 6.89
N ARG A 14 -13.01 -10.34 6.76
CA ARG A 14 -12.13 -10.43 5.59
C ARG A 14 -11.18 -11.60 5.79
N ASP A 15 -11.13 -12.51 4.82
CA ASP A 15 -10.08 -13.54 4.75
C ASP A 15 -9.33 -13.51 3.42
N CYS A 16 -8.05 -13.88 3.46
CA CYS A 16 -7.24 -13.95 2.24
C CYS A 16 -7.79 -15.00 1.26
N GLY A 17 -8.44 -16.07 1.74
CA GLY A 17 -8.92 -17.17 0.91
C GLY A 17 -7.82 -17.69 -0.01
N GLY A 18 -8.11 -17.80 -1.31
CA GLY A 18 -7.14 -18.21 -2.32
C GLY A 18 -6.25 -17.08 -2.88
N CYS A 19 -6.27 -15.88 -2.31
CA CYS A 19 -5.51 -14.73 -2.85
C CYS A 19 -4.04 -14.86 -2.48
N VAL A 20 -3.16 -14.82 -3.48
CA VAL A 20 -1.70 -14.96 -3.31
C VAL A 20 -0.91 -13.77 -3.84
N GLU A 21 -1.58 -12.67 -4.20
CA GLU A 21 -0.96 -11.54 -4.90
C GLU A 21 0.16 -10.88 -4.09
N CYS A 22 0.02 -10.73 -2.78
CA CYS A 22 1.10 -10.21 -1.93
C CYS A 22 2.35 -11.11 -1.93
N CYS A 23 2.16 -12.43 -1.91
CA CYS A 23 3.23 -13.42 -2.02
C CYS A 23 3.92 -13.38 -3.39
N ARG A 24 3.30 -12.79 -4.42
CA ARG A 24 3.87 -12.64 -5.76
C ARG A 24 4.50 -11.28 -5.98
N VAL A 25 3.80 -10.20 -5.66
CA VAL A 25 4.21 -8.83 -6.01
C VAL A 25 5.34 -8.32 -5.11
N LEU A 26 5.32 -8.60 -3.80
CA LEU A 26 6.25 -7.96 -2.87
C LEU A 26 7.62 -8.65 -2.83
N GLN A 27 8.69 -7.87 -2.82
CA GLN A 27 10.01 -8.39 -2.46
C GLN A 27 10.08 -8.70 -0.97
N ILE A 28 10.76 -9.77 -0.61
CA ILE A 28 11.15 -10.10 0.76
C ILE A 28 12.66 -10.29 0.77
N ASN A 29 13.35 -9.52 1.59
CA ASN A 29 14.78 -9.64 1.83
C ASN A 29 14.95 -9.80 3.34
N ASP A 30 14.77 -11.02 3.81
CA ASP A 30 14.84 -11.39 5.23
C ASP A 30 15.80 -12.59 5.38
N GLU A 31 16.41 -12.74 6.56
CA GLU A 31 17.35 -13.84 6.81
C GLU A 31 16.70 -15.22 6.63
N GLU A 32 15.42 -15.36 6.98
CA GLU A 32 14.67 -16.62 6.86
C GLU A 32 14.19 -16.89 5.42
N ILE A 33 14.02 -15.84 4.60
CA ILE A 33 13.47 -15.97 3.26
C ILE A 33 13.90 -14.84 2.32
N GLN A 34 14.41 -15.25 1.16
CA GLN A 34 14.74 -14.36 0.05
C GLN A 34 13.75 -14.57 -1.10
N LYS A 35 13.01 -13.53 -1.45
CA LYS A 35 11.93 -13.60 -2.44
C LYS A 35 11.95 -12.37 -3.36
N PRO A 36 12.29 -12.51 -4.65
CA PRO A 36 12.30 -11.37 -5.56
C PRO A 36 10.88 -10.86 -5.86
N SER A 37 10.76 -9.56 -6.09
CA SER A 37 9.51 -8.92 -6.55
C SER A 37 8.94 -9.62 -7.80
N GLY A 38 7.62 -9.62 -7.94
CA GLY A 38 6.89 -10.18 -9.08
C GLY A 38 6.89 -11.72 -9.22
N LYS A 39 7.75 -12.46 -8.50
CA LYS A 39 7.77 -13.93 -8.51
C LYS A 39 6.95 -14.51 -7.36
N LEU A 40 6.20 -15.58 -7.63
CA LEU A 40 5.48 -16.29 -6.57
C LEU A 40 6.48 -16.88 -5.57
N CYS A 41 6.21 -16.71 -4.28
CA CYS A 41 6.99 -17.32 -3.22
C CYS A 41 7.13 -18.84 -3.44
N PRO A 42 8.33 -19.43 -3.28
CA PRO A 42 8.55 -20.87 -3.49
C PRO A 42 7.70 -21.74 -2.55
N GLU A 43 7.37 -21.22 -1.37
CA GLU A 43 6.54 -21.89 -0.38
C GLU A 43 5.03 -21.80 -0.69
N ASN A 44 4.63 -21.17 -1.80
CA ASN A 44 3.23 -20.97 -2.14
C ASN A 44 2.80 -21.90 -3.29
N SER A 45 1.69 -22.62 -3.10
CA SER A 45 1.14 -23.57 -4.08
C SER A 45 0.27 -22.91 -5.17
N GLY A 46 0.22 -21.58 -5.20
CA GLY A 46 -0.69 -20.79 -6.03
C GLY A 46 -2.07 -20.55 -5.41
N ARG A 47 -2.39 -21.22 -4.30
CA ARG A 47 -3.66 -21.04 -3.56
C ARG A 47 -3.45 -20.73 -2.07
N GLY A 48 -2.20 -20.69 -1.61
CA GLY A 48 -1.86 -20.49 -0.21
C GLY A 48 -0.44 -20.94 0.11
N CYS A 49 0.04 -20.60 1.31
CA CYS A 49 1.36 -20.99 1.78
C CYS A 49 1.35 -22.46 2.26
N GLY A 50 2.25 -23.28 1.73
CA GLY A 50 2.44 -24.69 2.11
C GLY A 50 3.05 -24.88 3.50
N ILE A 51 3.72 -23.84 4.03
CA ILE A 51 4.30 -23.83 5.39
C ILE A 51 3.57 -22.85 6.31
N TYR A 52 2.25 -22.65 6.13
CA TYR A 52 1.48 -21.59 6.80
C TYR A 52 1.75 -21.49 8.32
N ASP A 53 1.75 -22.62 9.03
CA ASP A 53 1.97 -22.68 10.49
C ASP A 53 3.41 -22.34 10.90
N ARG A 54 4.37 -22.44 9.98
CA ARG A 54 5.81 -22.22 10.18
C ARG A 54 6.34 -21.02 9.38
N ARG A 55 5.45 -20.13 8.93
CA ARG A 55 5.87 -18.95 8.16
C ARG A 55 6.89 -18.10 8.92
N PRO A 56 7.88 -17.51 8.22
CA PRO A 56 8.82 -16.54 8.79
C PRO A 56 8.11 -15.36 9.45
N GLY A 57 8.80 -14.69 10.38
CA GLY A 57 8.24 -13.54 11.12
C GLY A 57 7.71 -12.44 10.20
N VAL A 58 8.47 -12.10 9.15
CA VAL A 58 8.09 -11.12 8.12
C VAL A 58 6.76 -11.44 7.44
N CYS A 59 6.46 -12.74 7.24
CA CYS A 59 5.21 -13.19 6.63
C CYS A 59 4.03 -13.19 7.60
N ARG A 60 4.27 -13.41 8.91
CA ARG A 60 3.21 -13.42 9.94
C ARG A 60 2.74 -12.01 10.29
N GLY A 61 3.66 -11.05 10.33
CA GLY A 61 3.35 -9.66 10.70
C GLY A 61 2.74 -8.83 9.57
N TRP A 62 2.73 -9.34 8.34
CA TRP A 62 2.34 -8.57 7.17
C TRP A 62 0.89 -8.81 6.74
N PHE A 63 0.15 -7.73 6.48
CA PHE A 63 -1.19 -7.75 5.90
C PHE A 63 -1.37 -6.57 4.94
N CYS A 64 -2.04 -6.81 3.80
CA CYS A 64 -2.34 -5.75 2.83
C CYS A 64 -3.36 -4.75 3.35
N GLY A 65 -3.46 -3.58 2.72
CA GLY A 65 -4.43 -2.56 3.10
C GLY A 65 -5.87 -3.05 3.07
N TRP A 66 -6.27 -3.96 2.17
CA TRP A 66 -7.63 -4.54 2.20
C TRP A 66 -7.94 -5.29 3.51
N ARG A 67 -6.93 -5.91 4.13
CA ARG A 67 -7.08 -6.56 5.44
C ARG A 67 -7.08 -5.58 6.62
N LYS A 68 -6.52 -4.37 6.46
CA LYS A 68 -6.32 -3.39 7.55
C LYS A 68 -7.25 -2.19 7.51
N LEU A 69 -7.72 -1.80 6.32
CA LEU A 69 -8.45 -0.56 6.09
C LEU A 69 -9.92 -0.89 5.80
N ASP A 70 -10.76 -0.71 6.81
CA ASP A 70 -12.21 -1.01 6.77
C ASP A 70 -12.94 -0.25 5.66
N TYR A 71 -12.42 0.93 5.32
CA TYR A 71 -12.97 1.81 4.32
C TYR A 71 -12.66 1.46 2.87
N LEU A 72 -11.77 0.51 2.64
CA LEU A 72 -11.59 -0.03 1.30
C LEU A 72 -12.78 -0.92 0.96
N PRO A 73 -13.28 -0.89 -0.29
CA PRO A 73 -14.42 -1.70 -0.69
C PRO A 73 -14.06 -3.19 -0.73
N GLU A 74 -15.07 -4.06 -0.72
CA GLU A 74 -14.87 -5.51 -0.69
C GLU A 74 -14.20 -6.06 -1.97
N ASP A 75 -14.45 -5.43 -3.11
CA ASP A 75 -13.81 -5.74 -4.39
C ASP A 75 -12.34 -5.30 -4.47
N ALA A 76 -11.84 -4.54 -3.49
CA ALA A 76 -10.43 -4.15 -3.40
C ALA A 76 -9.48 -5.32 -3.09
N ARG A 77 -10.00 -6.52 -2.78
CA ARG A 77 -9.18 -7.72 -2.56
C ARG A 77 -8.25 -7.94 -3.76
N PRO A 78 -6.93 -8.12 -3.56
CA PRO A 78 -5.95 -7.98 -4.66
C PRO A 78 -6.15 -8.86 -5.89
N ASP A 79 -6.60 -10.10 -5.70
CA ASP A 79 -6.88 -11.04 -6.80
C ASP A 79 -8.10 -10.63 -7.64
N ARG A 80 -8.98 -9.77 -7.10
CA ARG A 80 -10.15 -9.20 -7.78
C ARG A 80 -9.86 -7.81 -8.37
N SER A 81 -9.17 -6.95 -7.62
CA SER A 81 -8.93 -5.56 -7.99
C SER A 81 -7.74 -5.36 -8.92
N GLY A 82 -6.81 -6.31 -8.96
CA GLY A 82 -5.54 -6.16 -9.66
C GLY A 82 -4.54 -5.24 -8.96
N VAL A 83 -4.83 -4.77 -7.74
CA VAL A 83 -3.95 -3.88 -6.98
C VAL A 83 -3.73 -4.33 -5.53
N ILE A 84 -2.57 -4.02 -4.98
CA ILE A 84 -2.22 -4.24 -3.58
C ILE A 84 -1.99 -2.90 -2.91
N VAL A 85 -2.72 -2.63 -1.82
CA VAL A 85 -2.45 -1.47 -0.97
C VAL A 85 -1.40 -1.84 0.08
N ASN A 86 -0.37 -1.03 0.21
CA ASN A 86 0.64 -1.15 1.26
C ASN A 86 0.85 0.20 1.95
N THR A 87 1.07 0.18 3.26
CA THR A 87 1.44 1.38 4.03
C THR A 87 2.90 1.24 4.43
N ASN A 88 3.72 2.22 4.06
CA ASN A 88 5.15 2.19 4.25
C ASN A 88 5.61 3.36 5.12
N ARG A 89 6.66 3.09 5.91
CA ARG A 89 7.47 4.11 6.57
C ARG A 89 8.91 3.91 6.12
N GLU A 90 9.55 4.97 5.68
CA GLU A 90 10.96 4.99 5.25
C GLU A 90 11.69 6.02 6.10
N ASP A 91 12.70 5.57 6.83
CA ASP A 91 13.44 6.42 7.76
C ASP A 91 14.46 7.29 7.00
N ASP A 92 15.07 6.76 5.93
CA ASP A 92 15.98 7.51 5.06
C ASP A 92 15.27 8.01 3.79
N ALA A 93 14.11 8.63 4.00
CA ALA A 93 13.27 9.11 2.91
C ALA A 93 13.88 10.32 2.20
N ARG A 94 13.93 10.26 0.87
CA ARG A 94 14.45 11.34 0.00
C ARG A 94 13.72 12.67 0.18
N ASN A 95 12.46 12.63 0.60
CA ASN A 95 11.63 13.79 0.88
C ASN A 95 10.47 13.42 1.82
N CYS A 96 9.75 14.44 2.29
CA CYS A 96 8.67 14.28 3.25
C CYS A 96 7.50 13.40 2.77
N PHE A 97 7.21 13.34 1.46
CA PHE A 97 6.14 12.50 0.91
C PHE A 97 6.50 11.00 0.86
N GLU A 98 7.77 10.66 1.12
CA GLU A 98 8.25 9.29 1.14
C GLU A 98 8.49 8.74 2.55
N ARG A 99 8.42 9.59 3.59
CA ARG A 99 8.67 9.17 4.98
C ARG A 99 7.58 8.24 5.52
N HIS A 100 6.32 8.58 5.29
CA HIS A 100 5.17 7.76 5.69
C HIS A 100 4.10 7.92 4.63
N TYR A 101 3.76 6.84 3.94
CA TYR A 101 2.90 6.91 2.76
C TYR A 101 2.12 5.62 2.52
N VAL A 102 1.06 5.73 1.72
CA VAL A 102 0.35 4.58 1.16
C VAL A 102 0.77 4.42 -0.30
N ILE A 103 1.01 3.18 -0.73
CA ILE A 103 1.25 2.83 -2.12
C ILE A 103 0.24 1.80 -2.61
N VAL A 104 -0.37 2.08 -3.76
CA VAL A 104 -1.21 1.15 -4.52
C VAL A 104 -0.32 0.53 -5.59
N ARG A 105 -0.04 -0.76 -5.47
CA ARG A 105 0.80 -1.50 -6.40
C ARG A 105 -0.03 -2.26 -7.42
N GLY A 106 0.26 -2.08 -8.70
CA GLY A 106 -0.29 -2.93 -9.77
C GLY A 106 0.26 -4.35 -9.63
N THR A 107 -0.55 -5.35 -9.96
CA THR A 107 -0.18 -6.76 -9.79
C THR A 107 0.37 -7.37 -11.08
N ARG A 108 -0.10 -6.94 -12.24
CA ARG A 108 0.21 -7.50 -13.56
C ARG A 108 0.77 -6.44 -14.51
N SER A 109 0.23 -5.23 -14.46
CA SER A 109 0.63 -4.16 -15.38
C SER A 109 0.35 -2.77 -14.79
N GLY A 110 0.95 -1.73 -15.38
CA GLY A 110 0.57 -0.35 -15.09
C GLY A 110 -0.87 0.01 -15.50
N GLU A 111 -1.51 -0.81 -16.35
CA GLU A 111 -2.90 -0.62 -16.75
C GLU A 111 -3.90 -1.04 -15.66
N ASP A 112 -3.45 -1.82 -14.68
CA ASP A 112 -4.29 -2.31 -13.57
C ASP A 112 -4.97 -1.15 -12.82
N PHE A 113 -4.30 0.01 -12.75
CA PHE A 113 -4.84 1.20 -12.10
C PHE A 113 -6.10 1.76 -12.79
N ARG A 114 -6.34 1.46 -14.07
CA ARG A 114 -7.50 1.98 -14.81
C ARG A 114 -8.79 1.22 -14.53
N GLY A 115 -8.71 0.04 -13.92
CA GLY A 115 -9.88 -0.76 -13.56
C GLY A 115 -10.77 -0.07 -12.52
N PRO A 116 -12.10 -0.29 -12.54
CA PRO A 116 -13.03 0.38 -11.63
C PRO A 116 -12.74 0.10 -10.16
N ALA A 117 -12.40 -1.14 -9.80
CA ALA A 117 -12.03 -1.50 -8.43
C ALA A 117 -10.74 -0.78 -7.98
N ALA A 118 -9.73 -0.70 -8.85
CA ALA A 118 -8.49 0.02 -8.56
C ALA A 118 -8.74 1.53 -8.39
N GLN A 119 -9.58 2.13 -9.24
CA GLN A 119 -9.98 3.54 -9.11
C GLN A 119 -10.76 3.81 -7.81
N ALA A 120 -11.65 2.89 -7.41
CA ALA A 120 -12.35 3.00 -6.14
C ALA A 120 -11.38 2.94 -4.94
N VAL A 121 -10.37 2.07 -4.99
CA VAL A 121 -9.29 2.01 -3.98
C VAL A 121 -8.51 3.32 -3.93
N ILE A 122 -8.07 3.83 -5.08
CA ILE A 122 -7.30 5.08 -5.16
C ILE A 122 -8.13 6.23 -4.58
N GLY A 123 -9.39 6.38 -5.01
CA GLY A 123 -10.30 7.40 -4.51
C GLY A 123 -10.54 7.31 -3.00
N ALA A 124 -10.73 6.11 -2.47
CA ALA A 124 -10.89 5.91 -1.03
C ALA A 124 -9.63 6.32 -0.25
N LEU A 125 -8.45 5.99 -0.76
CA LEU A 125 -7.18 6.35 -0.14
C LEU A 125 -6.91 7.85 -0.17
N THR A 126 -7.13 8.52 -1.30
CA THR A 126 -6.93 9.97 -1.42
C THR A 126 -7.90 10.77 -0.55
N GLN A 127 -9.09 10.24 -0.30
CA GLN A 127 -10.09 10.91 0.54
C GLN A 127 -9.90 10.66 2.04
N ARG A 128 -9.42 9.46 2.43
CA ARG A 128 -9.53 8.99 3.83
C ARG A 128 -8.21 8.69 4.51
N SER A 129 -7.13 8.42 3.77
CA SER A 129 -5.88 7.99 4.41
C SER A 129 -5.19 9.12 5.17
N GLY A 130 -5.36 10.37 4.72
CA GLY A 130 -4.57 11.52 5.16
C GLY A 130 -3.08 11.43 4.76
N LEU A 131 -2.64 10.33 4.15
CA LEU A 131 -1.26 10.08 3.80
C LEU A 131 -1.00 10.42 2.33
N PRO A 132 0.27 10.67 1.96
CA PRO A 132 0.66 10.66 0.56
C PRO A 132 0.28 9.33 -0.08
N VAL A 133 -0.35 9.38 -1.25
CA VAL A 133 -0.75 8.19 -2.02
C VAL A 133 0.09 8.11 -3.27
N TRP A 134 0.75 6.96 -3.42
CA TRP A 134 1.59 6.64 -4.57
C TRP A 134 0.96 5.50 -5.36
N LEU A 135 1.14 5.51 -6.68
CA LEU A 135 0.93 4.33 -7.53
C LEU A 135 2.30 3.72 -7.82
N GLY A 136 2.42 2.40 -7.85
CA GLY A 136 3.68 1.76 -8.19
C GLY A 136 3.53 0.48 -8.99
N PHE A 137 4.37 0.31 -9.99
CA PHE A 137 4.47 -0.92 -10.76
C PHE A 137 5.94 -1.23 -11.00
N GLU A 138 6.35 -2.46 -10.68
CA GLU A 138 7.76 -2.85 -10.64
C GLU A 138 8.57 -1.88 -9.78
N ASP A 139 9.63 -1.29 -10.34
CA ASP A 139 10.55 -0.38 -9.65
C ASP A 139 10.13 1.09 -9.78
N SER A 140 9.01 1.37 -10.46
CA SER A 140 8.48 2.72 -10.64
C SER A 140 7.44 3.07 -9.57
N LYS A 141 7.45 4.33 -9.12
CA LYS A 141 6.36 4.91 -8.32
C LYS A 141 6.08 6.35 -8.73
N THR A 142 4.81 6.74 -8.67
CA THR A 142 4.32 8.09 -9.01
C THR A 142 3.42 8.59 -7.89
N LEU A 143 3.67 9.80 -7.40
CA LEU A 143 2.82 10.47 -6.41
C LEU A 143 1.53 10.91 -7.09
N VAL A 144 0.39 10.49 -6.56
CA VAL A 144 -0.94 10.89 -7.05
C VAL A 144 -1.75 11.69 -6.04
N HIS A 145 -1.36 11.66 -4.77
CA HIS A 145 -1.92 12.52 -3.73
C HIS A 145 -0.84 12.93 -2.72
N PRO A 146 -0.66 14.23 -2.44
CA PRO A 146 -1.35 15.35 -3.08
C PRO A 146 -1.00 15.47 -4.56
N ARG A 147 -1.77 16.30 -5.27
CA ARG A 147 -1.50 16.64 -6.67
C ARG A 147 -0.18 17.38 -6.83
N GLU A 148 0.43 17.26 -8.00
CA GLU A 148 1.80 17.70 -8.29
C GLU A 148 2.09 19.15 -7.90
N GLU A 149 1.19 20.09 -8.17
CA GLU A 149 1.41 21.50 -7.82
C GLU A 149 1.50 21.75 -6.30
N ILE A 150 0.72 21.02 -5.50
CA ILE A 150 0.77 21.09 -4.04
C ILE A 150 2.07 20.45 -3.56
N ALA A 151 2.42 19.29 -4.12
CA ALA A 151 3.69 18.63 -3.80
C ALA A 151 4.90 19.52 -4.10
N HIS A 152 4.93 20.19 -5.25
CA HIS A 152 5.99 21.15 -5.59
C HIS A 152 6.07 22.32 -4.61
N LEU A 153 4.94 22.90 -4.20
CA LEU A 153 4.94 24.00 -3.22
C LEU A 153 5.39 23.55 -1.82
N VAL A 154 5.02 22.33 -1.41
CA VAL A 154 5.47 21.74 -0.15
C VAL A 154 6.98 21.49 -0.17
N LEU A 155 7.50 20.83 -1.23
CA LEU A 155 8.91 20.47 -1.33
C LEU A 155 9.85 21.67 -1.43
N ASN A 156 9.48 22.69 -2.19
CA ASN A 156 10.35 23.85 -2.43
C ASN A 156 10.18 24.97 -1.38
N GLY A 157 9.20 24.85 -0.48
CA GLY A 157 8.94 25.88 0.54
C GLY A 157 8.41 27.22 -0.01
N HIS A 158 8.09 27.29 -1.31
CA HIS A 158 7.58 28.52 -1.94
C HIS A 158 6.25 28.98 -1.32
N PRO A 159 5.98 30.29 -1.29
CA PRO A 159 4.68 30.79 -0.87
C PRO A 159 3.59 30.32 -1.86
N PRO A 160 2.55 29.62 -1.39
CA PRO A 160 1.48 29.15 -2.25
C PRO A 160 0.60 30.33 -2.72
N PRO A 161 0.05 30.28 -3.96
CA PRO A 161 -0.98 31.22 -4.37
C PRO A 161 -2.24 31.03 -3.49
N ALA A 162 -3.04 32.09 -3.34
CA ALA A 162 -4.17 32.14 -2.40
C ALA A 162 -5.13 30.93 -2.49
N PRO A 163 -5.51 30.40 -3.68
CA PRO A 163 -6.38 29.23 -3.77
C PRO A 163 -5.79 27.94 -3.17
N LEU A 164 -4.45 27.85 -3.08
CA LEU A 164 -3.72 26.66 -2.65
C LEU A 164 -3.18 26.77 -1.22
N ALA A 165 -3.26 27.97 -0.63
CA ALA A 165 -2.58 28.28 0.62
C ALA A 165 -3.00 27.37 1.77
N ARG A 166 -4.31 27.11 1.90
CA ARG A 166 -4.85 26.23 2.93
C ARG A 166 -4.35 24.79 2.77
N GLU A 167 -4.49 24.22 1.58
CA GLU A 167 -4.10 22.83 1.31
C GLU A 167 -2.59 22.62 1.52
N VAL A 168 -1.76 23.55 1.06
CA VAL A 168 -0.30 23.48 1.27
C VAL A 168 0.06 23.59 2.76
N ALA A 169 -0.62 24.44 3.53
CA ALA A 169 -0.40 24.56 4.97
C ALA A 169 -0.75 23.26 5.71
N GLU A 170 -1.90 22.66 5.40
CA GLU A 170 -2.34 21.38 5.98
C GLU A 170 -1.34 20.25 5.70
N TRP A 171 -0.79 20.19 4.48
CA TRP A 171 0.24 19.20 4.15
C TRP A 171 1.56 19.44 4.86
N ARG A 172 2.01 20.69 4.97
CA ARG A 172 3.25 21.03 5.71
C ARG A 172 3.12 20.66 7.18
N GLU A 173 1.99 20.97 7.81
CA GLU A 173 1.70 20.60 9.19
C GLU A 173 1.70 19.08 9.37
N ARG A 174 0.97 18.36 8.51
CA ARG A 174 0.86 16.91 8.59
C ARG A 174 2.19 16.18 8.43
N LEU A 175 3.03 16.65 7.51
CA LEU A 175 4.32 16.04 7.22
C LEU A 175 5.44 16.50 8.16
N GLY A 176 5.24 17.61 8.87
CA GLY A 176 6.15 18.14 9.88
C GLY A 176 5.85 17.65 11.31
N SER A 177 4.64 17.14 11.58
CA SER A 177 4.20 16.72 12.93
C SER A 177 4.34 15.21 13.20
N MET A 178 5.30 14.52 12.57
CA MET A 178 5.59 13.08 12.79
C MET A 178 7.07 12.74 12.81
#